data_AF-A0A834Z6J7-F1
#
_entry.id   AF-A0A834Z6J7-F1
#
_cell.length_a   1.000
_cell.length_b   1.000
_cell.length_c   1.000
_cell.angle_alpha   90.00
_cell.angle_beta   90.00
_cell.angle_gamma   90.00
#
_symmetry.space_group_name_H-M   'P 1'
#
loop_
_entity.id
_entity.type
_entity.pdbx_description
1 polymer ?
#
loop_
_entity_poly.entity_id
_entity_poly.type
_entity_poly.pdbx_seq_one_letter_code
_entity_poly.pdbx_strand_id
1 'polypeptide(L)'
;MFSSQFDGNAAFSGGGFMPSQATQNADYGASPAKNRDTQGLLPLTVKQMNEAFLSSDDKSNFVVDGVDVTLVGIVFNKAERVTDVTFTIDDGTGRIDCHRWVNEAVDTKEMEEIQ
;
A
#
# COMPACT_ATOMS: atom_id res chain seq x y z
N MET A 1 -26.98 -1.67 -57.22
CA MET A 1 -27.29 -1.12 -55.88
C MET A 1 -27.50 -2.33 -54.97
N PHE A 2 -26.66 -2.71 -54.01
CA PHE A 2 -25.57 -2.05 -53.30
C PHE A 2 -24.55 -3.10 -52.80
N SER A 3 -23.29 -2.64 -52.77
CA SER A 3 -22.14 -2.99 -51.93
C SER A 3 -22.19 -4.17 -50.96
N SER A 4 -21.16 -5.00 -51.07
CA SER A 4 -20.57 -5.84 -50.02
C SER A 4 -20.16 -5.02 -48.79
N GLN A 5 -20.59 -5.43 -47.59
CA GLN A 5 -20.09 -4.88 -46.33
C GLN A 5 -19.57 -6.02 -45.46
N PHE A 6 -18.28 -5.95 -45.17
CA PHE A 6 -17.52 -6.84 -44.31
C PHE A 6 -17.81 -6.45 -42.85
N ASP A 7 -18.42 -7.34 -42.06
CA ASP A 7 -18.69 -7.09 -40.64
C ASP A 7 -17.56 -7.67 -39.78
N GLY A 8 -16.74 -6.75 -39.23
CA GLY A 8 -15.47 -7.02 -38.57
C GLY A 8 -15.60 -7.28 -37.07
N ASN A 9 -16.46 -8.21 -36.65
CA ASN A 9 -16.65 -8.49 -35.22
C ASN A 9 -16.14 -9.87 -34.75
N ALA A 10 -15.31 -10.55 -35.55
CA ALA A 10 -14.74 -11.86 -35.22
C ALA A 10 -13.32 -11.82 -34.63
N ALA A 11 -12.83 -10.65 -34.17
CA ALA A 11 -11.42 -10.46 -33.84
C ALA A 11 -11.07 -10.49 -32.33
N PHE A 12 -12.00 -10.78 -31.43
CA PHE A 12 -11.69 -10.87 -29.99
C PHE A 12 -12.15 -12.21 -29.41
N SER A 13 -11.28 -13.18 -29.67
CA SER A 13 -11.07 -14.40 -28.90
C SER A 13 -11.19 -14.19 -27.38
N GLY A 14 -11.90 -15.09 -26.69
CA GLY A 14 -11.44 -15.57 -25.38
C GLY A 14 -12.42 -15.54 -24.20
N GLY A 15 -13.27 -16.57 -24.10
CA GLY A 15 -13.56 -17.24 -22.82
C GLY A 15 -14.56 -16.61 -21.85
N GLY A 16 -15.85 -16.93 -22.00
CA GLY A 16 -16.88 -16.71 -20.97
C GLY A 16 -17.66 -17.99 -20.72
N PHE A 17 -17.62 -18.50 -19.48
CA PHE A 17 -18.33 -19.70 -19.05
C PHE A 17 -19.86 -19.50 -19.21
N MET A 18 -20.53 -20.36 -19.98
CA MET A 18 -21.99 -20.44 -19.99
C MET A 18 -22.47 -21.28 -18.80
N PRO A 19 -23.33 -20.79 -17.90
CA PRO A 19 -23.96 -21.64 -16.90
C PRO A 19 -25.08 -22.46 -17.56
N SER A 20 -24.84 -23.75 -17.75
CA SER A 20 -25.90 -24.72 -18.05
C SER A 20 -26.73 -24.98 -16.79
N GLN A 21 -28.04 -24.85 -16.94
CA GLN A 21 -29.07 -25.20 -15.96
C GLN A 21 -28.83 -26.60 -15.34
N ALA A 22 -28.73 -26.68 -14.01
CA ALA A 22 -28.92 -27.92 -13.26
C ALA A 22 -29.40 -27.64 -11.83
N THR A 23 -30.60 -28.11 -11.53
CA THR A 23 -31.27 -28.15 -10.23
C THR A 23 -30.50 -29.02 -9.24
N GLN A 24 -30.00 -28.51 -8.10
CA GLN A 24 -29.91 -29.24 -6.83
C GLN A 24 -29.93 -28.28 -5.63
N ASN A 25 -30.85 -28.56 -4.70
CA ASN A 25 -30.89 -28.00 -3.35
C ASN A 25 -29.59 -28.29 -2.59
N ALA A 26 -29.02 -27.26 -1.95
CA ALA A 26 -28.24 -27.41 -0.73
C ALA A 26 -28.27 -26.08 0.04
N ASP A 27 -29.14 -26.04 1.05
CA ASP A 27 -29.15 -25.07 2.12
C ASP A 27 -28.00 -25.40 3.07
N TYR A 28 -26.88 -24.69 2.96
CA TYR A 28 -25.93 -24.45 4.04
C TYR A 28 -25.31 -23.07 3.81
N GLY A 29 -25.75 -22.12 4.63
CA GLY A 29 -25.32 -20.73 4.59
C GLY A 29 -23.81 -20.60 4.50
N ALA A 30 -23.35 -19.96 3.43
CA ALA A 30 -22.03 -19.36 3.39
C ALA A 30 -21.97 -18.37 4.55
N SER A 31 -21.27 -18.75 5.61
CA SER A 31 -20.84 -17.79 6.63
C SER A 31 -20.15 -16.65 5.89
N PRO A 32 -20.54 -15.37 6.07
CA PRO A 32 -19.77 -14.28 5.50
C PRO A 32 -18.37 -14.44 6.07
N ALA A 33 -17.41 -14.74 5.19
CA ALA A 33 -16.01 -14.82 5.54
C ALA A 33 -15.72 -13.58 6.39
N LYS A 34 -15.31 -13.80 7.64
CA LYS A 34 -14.82 -12.72 8.52
C LYS A 34 -13.98 -11.82 7.64
N ASN A 35 -14.42 -10.58 7.49
CA ASN A 35 -13.73 -9.55 6.77
C ASN A 35 -12.30 -9.56 7.32
N ARG A 36 -11.39 -10.19 6.59
CA ARG A 36 -9.98 -10.17 6.93
C ARG A 36 -9.60 -8.79 6.49
N ASP A 37 -9.81 -7.81 7.38
CA ASP A 37 -9.42 -6.43 7.16
C ASP A 37 -7.97 -6.48 6.71
N THR A 38 -7.76 -6.36 5.40
CA THR A 38 -6.43 -6.24 4.83
C THR A 38 -5.99 -4.85 5.26
N GLN A 39 -5.35 -4.76 6.42
CA GLN A 39 -4.62 -3.57 6.82
C GLN A 39 -3.46 -3.42 5.83
N GLY A 40 -3.76 -2.79 4.69
CA GLY A 40 -2.80 -2.48 3.65
C GLY A 40 -2.00 -1.26 4.04
N LEU A 41 -0.74 -1.20 3.62
CA LEU A 41 0.06 0.00 3.82
C LEU A 41 -0.49 1.14 2.96
N LEU A 42 -0.76 2.30 3.56
CA LEU A 42 -1.25 3.47 2.84
C LEU A 42 -0.07 4.34 2.39
N PRO A 43 0.19 4.48 1.08
CA PRO A 43 1.23 5.38 0.59
C PRO A 43 0.84 6.84 0.85
N LEU A 44 1.71 7.58 1.53
CA LEU A 44 1.54 9.00 1.83
C LEU A 44 2.80 9.80 1.52
N THR A 45 2.61 11.10 1.32
CA THR A 45 3.68 12.11 1.26
C THR A 45 3.93 12.74 2.62
N VAL A 46 5.13 13.28 2.84
CA VAL A 46 5.48 14.02 4.07
C VAL A 46 4.52 15.18 4.31
N LYS A 47 4.13 15.91 3.25
CA LYS A 47 3.17 17.00 3.38
C LYS A 47 1.82 16.52 3.93
N GLN A 48 1.27 15.43 3.40
CA GLN A 48 0.00 14.87 3.89
C GLN A 48 0.12 14.44 5.35
N MET A 49 1.24 13.84 5.74
CA MET A 49 1.48 13.47 7.13
C MET A 49 1.50 14.70 8.04
N ASN A 50 2.23 15.75 7.66
CA ASN A 50 2.33 16.99 8.42
C ASN A 50 0.99 17.72 8.54
N GLU A 51 0.20 17.77 7.47
CA GLU A 51 -1.13 18.40 7.48
C GLU A 51 -2.10 17.64 8.39
N ALA A 52 -2.04 16.30 8.41
CA ALA A 52 -2.84 15.49 9.33
C ALA A 52 -2.44 15.74 10.80
N PHE A 53 -1.15 15.85 11.12
CA PHE A 53 -0.67 16.22 12.47
C PHE A 53 -1.17 17.59 12.94
N LEU A 54 -1.24 18.58 12.05
CA LEU A 54 -1.73 19.93 12.40
C LEU A 54 -3.25 19.97 12.62
N SER A 55 -3.98 18.99 12.07
CA SER A 55 -5.44 18.94 12.16
C SER A 55 -5.96 18.22 13.42
N SER A 56 -5.12 17.45 14.13
CA SER A 56 -5.52 16.79 15.37
C SER A 56 -5.31 17.70 16.58
N ASP A 57 -6.40 17.97 17.31
CA ASP A 57 -6.38 18.78 18.54
C ASP A 57 -5.67 18.05 19.71
N ASP A 58 -5.57 16.71 19.59
CA ASP A 58 -4.88 15.83 20.53
C ASP A 58 -3.49 15.47 19.96
N LYS A 59 -2.47 16.18 20.44
CA LYS A 59 -1.07 16.22 19.93
C LYS A 59 -0.31 14.90 19.87
N SER A 60 -0.94 13.76 20.18
CA SER A 60 -0.27 12.48 20.36
C SER A 60 -0.68 11.40 19.35
N ASN A 61 -1.77 11.58 18.59
CA ASN A 61 -2.24 10.53 17.69
C ASN A 61 -2.31 11.02 16.24
N PHE A 62 -1.33 10.60 15.44
CA PHE A 62 -1.42 10.59 13.99
C PHE A 62 -2.38 9.47 13.58
N VAL A 63 -3.65 9.78 13.39
CA VAL A 63 -4.63 8.82 12.89
C VAL A 63 -4.78 9.04 11.39
N VAL A 64 -3.98 8.32 10.61
CA VAL A 64 -4.40 7.98 9.24
C VAL A 64 -5.18 6.69 9.35
N ASP A 65 -6.43 6.83 9.79
CA ASP A 65 -7.42 5.75 9.94
C ASP A 65 -6.96 4.48 10.71
N GLY A 66 -5.90 4.57 11.53
CA GLY A 66 -5.34 3.42 12.24
C GLY A 66 -4.62 2.41 11.32
N VAL A 67 -4.16 2.88 10.17
CA VAL A 67 -3.52 2.08 9.12
C VAL A 67 -2.04 2.43 9.02
N ASP A 68 -1.20 1.41 8.88
CA ASP A 68 0.23 1.58 8.63
C ASP A 68 0.47 2.35 7.32
N VAL A 69 1.50 3.19 7.30
CA VAL A 69 1.79 4.07 6.15
C VAL A 69 3.09 3.67 5.45
N THR A 70 3.20 4.00 4.17
CA THR A 70 4.45 3.92 3.41
C THR A 70 4.82 5.27 2.84
N LEU A 71 6.11 5.57 2.82
CA LEU A 71 6.70 6.76 2.22
C LEU A 71 7.85 6.29 1.32
N VAL A 72 8.05 6.98 0.21
CA VAL A 72 9.26 6.85 -0.61
C VAL A 72 9.88 8.23 -0.77
N GLY A 73 11.18 8.32 -0.48
CA GLY A 73 11.94 9.56 -0.62
C GLY A 73 13.43 9.28 -0.70
N ILE A 74 14.21 10.35 -0.85
CA ILE A 74 15.66 10.30 -0.89
C ILE A 74 16.18 10.50 0.54
N VAL A 75 17.16 9.68 0.94
CA VAL A 75 17.88 9.89 2.20
C VAL A 75 18.67 11.19 2.09
N PHE A 76 18.31 12.17 2.91
CA PHE A 76 18.99 13.47 2.98
C PHE A 76 20.08 13.47 4.05
N ASN A 77 19.86 12.75 5.15
CA ASN A 77 20.82 12.62 6.24
C ASN A 77 20.70 11.24 6.90
N LYS A 78 21.79 10.77 7.52
CA LYS A 78 21.89 9.51 8.25
C LYS A 78 22.74 9.71 9.49
N ALA A 79 22.27 9.21 10.63
CA ALA A 79 23.00 9.19 11.88
C ALA A 79 22.89 7.83 12.55
N GLU A 80 24.03 7.18 12.79
CA GLU A 80 24.09 5.85 13.40
C GLU A 80 24.39 5.95 14.90
N ARG A 81 23.70 5.12 15.68
CA ARG A 81 23.87 4.94 17.12
C ARG A 81 23.90 3.46 17.44
N VAL A 82 24.23 3.15 18.70
CA VAL A 82 24.31 1.75 19.17
C VAL A 82 22.97 1.03 19.06
N THR A 83 21.86 1.73 19.31
CA THR A 83 20.51 1.15 19.39
C THR A 83 19.65 1.41 18.17
N ASP A 84 20.03 2.34 17.31
CA ASP A 84 19.19 2.83 16.23
C ASP A 84 20.00 3.55 15.15
N VAL A 85 19.40 3.63 13.97
CA VAL A 85 19.83 4.49 12.87
C VAL A 85 18.71 5.48 12.58
N THR A 86 19.03 6.77 12.58
CA THR A 86 18.09 7.84 12.24
C THR A 86 18.37 8.32 10.83
N PHE A 87 17.33 8.42 10.00
CA PHE A 87 17.37 8.99 8.67
C PHE A 87 16.55 10.27 8.62
N THR A 88 16.99 11.26 7.86
CA THR A 88 16.09 12.32 7.37
C THR A 88 15.73 11.99 5.93
N ILE A 89 14.45 11.82 5.62
CA ILE A 89 13.96 11.47 4.29
C ILE A 89 13.27 12.69 3.66
N ASP A 90 13.59 12.99 2.40
CA ASP A 90 12.98 14.05 1.60
C ASP A 90 12.21 13.42 0.41
N ASP A 91 10.90 13.63 0.34
CA ASP A 91 10.04 13.12 -0.74
C ASP A 91 9.66 14.18 -1.79
N GLY A 92 10.27 15.37 -1.71
CA GLY A 92 9.95 16.53 -2.56
C GLY A 92 8.73 17.33 -2.08
N THR A 93 7.98 16.84 -1.10
CA THR A 93 6.87 17.56 -0.46
C THR A 93 7.21 18.03 0.96
N GLY A 94 8.22 17.43 1.57
CA GLY A 94 8.77 17.82 2.85
C GLY A 94 9.87 16.88 3.32
N ARG A 95 10.35 17.11 4.54
CA ARG A 95 11.33 16.25 5.21
C ARG A 95 10.77 15.68 6.49
N ILE A 96 11.13 14.43 6.78
CA ILE A 96 10.73 13.73 7.99
C ILE A 96 11.90 12.91 8.55
N ASP A 97 12.00 12.85 9.88
CA ASP A 97 12.96 11.98 10.55
C ASP A 97 12.35 10.58 10.77
N CYS A 98 13.09 9.54 10.40
CA CYS A 98 12.71 8.14 10.53
C CYS A 98 13.72 7.42 11.43
N HIS A 99 13.24 6.69 12.43
CA HIS A 99 14.09 5.92 13.34
C HIS A 99 13.95 4.42 13.06
N ARG A 100 15.07 3.77 12.72
CA ARG A 100 15.17 2.31 12.57
C ARG A 100 15.95 1.74 13.76
N TRP A 101 15.27 1.02 14.64
CA TRP A 101 15.90 0.33 15.76
C TRP A 101 16.80 -0.81 15.27
N VAL A 102 17.93 -1.01 15.95
CA VAL A 102 18.90 -2.09 15.72
C VAL A 102 18.73 -3.10 16.85
N ASN A 103 18.23 -4.28 16.53
CA ASN A 103 18.01 -5.37 17.49
C ASN A 103 19.07 -6.46 17.36
N GLU A 104 19.53 -6.71 16.14
CA GLU A 104 20.50 -7.76 15.83
C GLU A 104 21.65 -7.22 14.96
N ALA A 105 22.76 -7.96 14.93
CA ALA A 105 23.93 -7.58 14.11
C ALA A 105 23.62 -7.52 12.60
N VAL A 106 22.55 -8.18 12.14
CA VAL A 106 22.08 -8.07 10.75
C VAL A 106 21.48 -6.70 10.47
N ASP A 107 20.75 -6.10 11.42
CA ASP A 107 20.18 -4.76 11.24
C ASP A 107 21.29 -3.72 11.01
N THR A 108 22.40 -3.81 11.74
CA THR A 108 23.55 -2.90 11.55
C THR A 108 24.13 -3.02 10.14
N LYS A 109 24.35 -4.26 9.67
CA LYS A 109 24.93 -4.51 8.35
C LYS A 109 24.05 -4.01 7.22
N GLU A 110 22.73 -4.23 7.31
CA GLU A 110 21.79 -3.70 6.32
C GLU A 110 21.83 -2.17 6.27
N MET A 111 21.96 -1.51 7.43
CA MET A 111 22.03 -0.06 7.47
C MET A 111 23.37 0.48 6.96
N GLU A 112 24.50 -0.22 7.11
CA GLU A 112 25.81 0.17 6.56
C GLU A 112 25.80 0.32 5.02
N GLU A 113 24.93 -0.42 4.32
CA GLU A 113 24.81 -0.35 2.86
C GLU A 113 24.12 0.93 2.35
N ILE A 114 23.41 1.65 3.23
CA ILE A 114 22.70 2.88 2.90
C ILE A 114 23.65 4.08 3.05
N GLN A 115 23.83 4.83 1.96
CA GLN A 115 24.68 6.05 1.91
C GLN A 115 23.89 7.33 2.20
#